data_AF-A0A7V6D457-F1
#
_entry.id   AF-A0A7V6D457-F1
#
_cell.length_a   1.000
_cell.length_b   1.000
_cell.length_c   1.000
_cell.angle_alpha   90.00
_cell.angle_beta   90.00
_cell.angle_gamma   90.00
#
_symmetry.space_group_name_H-M   'P 1'
#
loop_
_entity.id
_entity.type
_entity.pdbx_description
1 polymer ?
#
loop_
_entity_poly.entity_id
_entity_poly.type
_entity_poly.pdbx_seq_one_letter_code
_entity_poly.pdbx_strand_id
1 'polypeptide(L)'
;MRAWTIGRIAGIRIRVDWTWSIIFVLVTVSLAVGYFPVVFPGLSAGVYWGLGVVSSLLLFASVLAHELAHSLVAIREGLPVESITLFVFGGVSQIEEEPRTAADEFRMAIVGPATSLVLGGIFLGVYLALLPASGPAAAVAQYLGIINLALGAFNLLPGFPLDGGRVLRAILWAPPATCGARPASPLWSARASPSSSSSPASPCSSAATF
;
A
#
# COMPACT_ATOMS: atom_id res chain seq x y z
N MET A 1 18.33 -11.70 -10.29
CA MET A 1 17.42 -10.66 -10.82
C MET A 1 18.26 -9.54 -11.39
N ARG A 2 18.04 -9.14 -12.65
CA ARG A 2 18.80 -8.07 -13.30
C ARG A 2 17.95 -6.80 -13.20
N ALA A 3 18.17 -6.04 -12.14
CA ALA A 3 17.43 -4.81 -11.87
C ALA A 3 18.35 -3.59 -11.82
N TRP A 4 17.97 -2.56 -12.56
CA TRP A 4 18.72 -1.31 -12.69
C TRP A 4 18.08 -0.20 -11.87
N THR A 5 18.89 0.65 -11.26
CA THR A 5 18.39 1.81 -10.51
C THR A 5 18.05 2.94 -11.48
N ILE A 6 16.81 3.41 -11.44
CA ILE A 6 16.32 4.50 -12.30
C ILE A 6 16.32 5.85 -11.59
N GLY A 7 16.36 5.86 -10.26
CA GLY A 7 16.36 7.09 -9.47
C GLY A 7 16.28 6.83 -7.97
N ARG A 8 16.12 7.92 -7.20
CA ARG A 8 15.91 7.87 -5.75
C ARG A 8 14.77 8.80 -5.36
N ILE A 9 13.89 8.32 -4.48
CA ILE A 9 12.78 9.09 -3.92
C ILE A 9 12.84 8.92 -2.40
N ALA A 10 12.87 10.02 -1.63
CA ALA A 10 12.97 10.00 -0.17
C ALA A 10 14.12 9.12 0.37
N GLY A 11 15.24 9.05 -0.36
CA GLY A 11 16.41 8.21 -0.01
C GLY A 11 16.34 6.76 -0.52
N ILE A 12 15.15 6.28 -0.89
CA ILE A 12 14.89 4.91 -1.36
C ILE A 12 15.30 4.77 -2.83
N ARG A 13 16.06 3.73 -3.17
CA ARG A 13 16.43 3.44 -4.57
C ARG A 13 15.24 2.86 -5.32
N ILE A 14 14.83 3.50 -6.42
CA ILE A 14 13.81 2.95 -7.31
C ILE A 14 14.50 2.13 -8.39
N ARG A 15 14.15 0.85 -8.47
CA ARG A 15 14.75 -0.13 -9.38
C ARG A 15 13.70 -0.71 -10.30
N VAL A 16 14.12 -1.09 -11.50
CA VAL A 16 13.29 -1.78 -12.50
C VAL A 16 14.02 -3.04 -12.91
N ASP A 17 13.41 -4.20 -12.70
CA ASP A 17 13.88 -5.48 -13.21
C ASP A 17 13.52 -5.62 -14.70
N TRP A 18 14.34 -6.32 -15.47
CA TRP A 18 14.08 -6.53 -16.90
C TRP A 18 12.70 -7.14 -17.20
N THR A 19 12.17 -7.97 -16.29
CA THR A 19 10.83 -8.57 -16.42
C THR A 19 9.71 -7.54 -16.37
N TRP A 20 9.95 -6.35 -15.82
CA TRP A 20 9.00 -5.24 -15.84
C TRP A 20 8.64 -4.83 -17.27
N SER A 21 9.60 -4.84 -18.20
CA SER A 21 9.35 -4.50 -19.60
C SER A 21 8.37 -5.48 -20.27
N ILE A 22 8.38 -6.75 -19.86
CA ILE A 22 7.45 -7.76 -20.38
C ILE A 22 6.02 -7.42 -19.96
N ILE A 23 5.79 -7.19 -18.66
CA ILE A 23 4.44 -6.86 -18.17
C ILE A 23 3.98 -5.50 -18.71
N PHE A 24 4.88 -4.54 -18.85
CA PHE A 24 4.58 -3.24 -19.44
C PHE A 24 4.06 -3.36 -20.88
N VAL A 25 4.73 -4.17 -21.71
CA VAL A 25 4.27 -4.44 -23.08
C VAL A 25 2.93 -5.18 -23.07
N LEU A 26 2.79 -6.21 -22.23
CA LEU A 26 1.56 -7.00 -22.14
C LEU A 26 0.35 -6.15 -21.75
N VAL A 27 0.48 -5.32 -20.71
CA VAL A 27 -0.58 -4.39 -20.30
C VAL A 27 -0.88 -3.39 -21.41
N THR A 28 0.15 -2.79 -22.02
CA THR A 28 -0.02 -1.83 -23.11
C THR A 28 -0.78 -2.43 -24.30
N VAL A 29 -0.42 -3.64 -24.73
CA VAL A 29 -1.11 -4.37 -25.80
C VAL A 29 -2.55 -4.70 -25.41
N SER A 30 -2.76 -5.21 -24.19
CA SER A 30 -4.08 -5.53 -23.67
C SER A 30 -5.02 -4.31 -23.66
N LEU A 31 -4.50 -3.14 -23.30
CA LEU A 31 -5.26 -1.90 -23.31
C LEU A 31 -5.51 -1.37 -24.71
N ALA A 32 -4.48 -1.36 -25.56
CA ALA A 32 -4.57 -0.81 -26.91
C ALA A 32 -5.44 -1.65 -27.86
N VAL A 33 -5.42 -2.98 -27.71
CA VAL A 33 -6.11 -3.89 -28.63
C VAL A 33 -7.40 -4.45 -28.02
N GLY A 34 -7.46 -4.59 -26.69
CA GLY A 34 -8.61 -5.18 -25.99
C GLY A 34 -9.52 -4.14 -25.35
N TYR A 35 -9.03 -3.43 -24.33
CA TYR A 35 -9.89 -2.60 -23.47
C TYR A 35 -10.41 -1.34 -24.17
N PHE A 36 -9.52 -0.47 -24.67
CA PHE A 36 -9.93 0.84 -25.20
C PHE A 36 -10.82 0.76 -26.45
N PRO A 37 -10.56 -0.14 -27.43
CA PRO A 37 -11.45 -0.26 -28.58
C PRO A 37 -12.88 -0.71 -28.24
N VAL A 38 -13.05 -1.45 -27.15
CA VAL A 38 -14.36 -1.94 -26.69
C VAL A 38 -15.10 -0.86 -25.91
N VAL A 39 -14.42 -0.14 -25.02
CA VAL A 39 -15.05 0.86 -24.14
C VAL A 39 -15.22 2.21 -24.82
N PHE A 40 -14.28 2.59 -25.69
CA PHE A 40 -14.26 3.85 -26.43
C PHE A 40 -14.10 3.62 -27.94
N PRO A 41 -15.14 3.09 -28.62
CA PRO A 41 -15.05 2.75 -30.03
C PRO A 41 -14.92 3.98 -30.93
N GLY A 42 -14.39 3.79 -32.14
CA GLY A 42 -14.32 4.82 -33.19
C GLY A 42 -13.03 5.64 -33.22
N LEU A 43 -12.05 5.38 -32.35
CA LEU A 43 -10.73 6.01 -32.41
C LEU A 43 -9.79 5.27 -33.39
N SER A 44 -8.76 5.96 -33.86
CA SER A 44 -7.73 5.34 -34.72
C SER A 44 -6.81 4.42 -33.92
N ALA A 45 -6.20 3.45 -34.60
CA ALA A 45 -5.26 2.51 -33.97
C ALA A 45 -4.11 3.22 -33.23
N GLY A 46 -3.56 4.30 -33.82
CA GLY A 46 -2.50 5.07 -33.19
C GLY A 46 -2.93 5.72 -31.87
N VAL A 47 -4.18 6.17 -31.76
CA VAL A 47 -4.72 6.72 -30.51
C VAL A 47 -4.83 5.64 -29.46
N TYR A 48 -5.33 4.44 -29.79
CA TYR A 48 -5.41 3.35 -28.81
C TYR A 48 -4.05 2.92 -28.28
N TRP A 49 -3.02 2.85 -29.13
CA TRP A 49 -1.65 2.58 -28.69
C TRP A 49 -1.11 3.68 -27.77
N GLY A 50 -1.37 4.96 -28.11
CA GLY A 50 -1.03 6.08 -27.23
C GLY A 50 -1.71 5.98 -25.86
N LEU A 51 -3.01 5.67 -25.84
CA LEU A 51 -3.75 5.46 -24.59
C LEU A 51 -3.23 4.27 -23.79
N GLY A 52 -2.91 3.16 -24.45
CA GLY A 52 -2.31 1.99 -23.83
C GLY A 52 -0.99 2.32 -23.14
N VAL A 53 -0.07 3.00 -23.84
CA VAL A 53 1.24 3.39 -23.28
C VAL A 53 1.07 4.33 -22.09
N VAL A 54 0.28 5.39 -22.24
CA VAL A 54 0.06 6.39 -21.18
C VAL A 54 -0.59 5.74 -19.96
N SER A 55 -1.61 4.91 -20.16
CA SER A 55 -2.32 4.24 -19.07
C SER A 55 -1.43 3.23 -18.37
N SER A 56 -0.61 2.46 -19.09
CA SER A 56 0.36 1.54 -18.50
C SER A 56 1.39 2.28 -17.64
N LEU A 57 1.96 3.38 -18.15
CA LEU A 57 2.93 4.19 -17.39
C LEU A 57 2.31 4.74 -16.11
N LEU A 58 1.09 5.28 -16.19
CA LEU A 58 0.37 5.81 -15.03
C LEU A 58 -0.05 4.72 -14.06
N LEU A 59 -0.42 3.52 -14.55
CA LEU A 59 -0.69 2.36 -13.71
C LEU A 59 0.55 1.94 -12.90
N PHE A 60 1.72 1.85 -13.54
CA PHE A 60 2.95 1.53 -12.81
C PHE A 60 3.40 2.65 -11.88
N ALA A 61 3.13 3.91 -12.22
CA ALA A 61 3.33 5.03 -11.31
C ALA A 61 2.42 4.93 -10.07
N SER A 62 1.17 4.50 -10.24
CA SER A 62 0.24 4.19 -9.14
C SER A 62 0.73 3.05 -8.26
N VAL A 63 1.21 1.94 -8.86
CA VAL A 63 1.81 0.82 -8.12
C VAL A 63 3.05 1.29 -7.35
N LEU A 64 3.90 2.11 -7.97
CA LEU A 64 5.06 2.68 -7.29
C LEU A 64 4.64 3.59 -6.13
N ALA A 65 3.59 4.41 -6.29
CA ALA A 65 3.07 5.25 -5.22
C ALA A 65 2.52 4.42 -4.04
N HIS A 66 1.86 3.30 -4.32
CA HIS A 66 1.41 2.33 -3.33
C HIS A 66 2.59 1.76 -2.51
N GLU A 67 3.61 1.25 -3.18
CA GLU A 67 4.84 0.74 -2.52
C GLU A 67 5.60 1.83 -1.76
N LEU A 68 5.66 3.03 -2.33
CA LEU A 68 6.30 4.17 -1.70
C LEU A 68 5.57 4.57 -0.42
N ALA A 69 4.23 4.48 -0.38
CA ALA A 69 3.46 4.76 0.82
C ALA A 69 3.82 3.79 1.96
N HIS A 70 3.92 2.48 1.67
CA HIS A 70 4.41 1.49 2.64
C HIS A 70 5.80 1.85 3.16
N SER A 71 6.71 2.14 2.23
CA SER A 71 8.11 2.45 2.54
C SER A 71 8.26 3.72 3.38
N LEU A 72 7.47 4.76 3.10
CA LEU A 72 7.49 6.01 3.86
C LEU A 72 6.97 5.83 5.29
N VAL A 73 5.94 5.00 5.49
CA VAL A 73 5.48 4.65 6.84
C VAL A 73 6.51 3.80 7.56
N ALA A 74 7.13 2.82 6.89
CA ALA A 74 8.20 2.02 7.49
C ALA A 74 9.38 2.88 7.98
N ILE A 75 9.84 3.83 7.18
CA ILE A 75 10.90 4.79 7.57
C ILE A 75 10.48 5.61 8.80
N ARG A 76 9.21 6.03 8.88
CA ARG A 76 8.69 6.79 10.03
C ARG A 76 8.64 5.96 11.31
N GLU A 77 8.37 4.66 11.19
CA GLU A 77 8.40 3.71 12.31
C GLU A 77 9.83 3.20 12.61
N GLY A 78 10.86 3.76 11.95
CA GLY A 78 12.28 3.47 12.21
C GLY A 78 12.80 2.22 11.53
N LEU A 79 12.06 1.65 10.57
CA LEU A 79 12.49 0.48 9.80
C LEU A 79 13.27 0.95 8.55
N PRO A 80 14.52 0.47 8.35
CA PRO A 80 15.31 0.85 7.18
C PRO A 80 14.73 0.24 5.90
N VAL A 81 14.64 1.06 4.85
CA VAL A 81 14.18 0.66 3.51
C VAL A 81 15.27 0.94 2.49
N GLU A 82 15.77 -0.11 1.84
CA GLU A 82 16.91 -0.01 0.93
C GLU A 82 16.49 0.40 -0.50
N SER A 83 15.50 -0.30 -1.05
CA SER A 83 15.05 -0.13 -2.42
C SER A 83 13.63 -0.61 -2.67
N ILE A 84 12.98 -0.04 -3.69
CA ILE A 84 11.73 -0.54 -4.27
C ILE A 84 12.06 -1.06 -5.66
N THR A 85 11.74 -2.32 -5.96
CA THR A 85 11.98 -2.93 -7.27
C THR A 85 10.65 -3.23 -7.95
N LEU A 86 10.43 -2.65 -9.14
CA LEU A 86 9.31 -3.00 -10.01
C LEU A 86 9.69 -4.19 -10.90
N PHE A 87 8.79 -5.17 -11.01
CA PHE A 87 8.97 -6.42 -11.74
C PHE A 87 7.61 -6.94 -12.26
N VAL A 88 7.59 -8.13 -12.85
CA VAL A 88 6.39 -8.68 -13.53
C VAL A 88 5.15 -8.79 -12.64
N PHE A 89 5.31 -9.05 -11.34
CA PHE A 89 4.18 -9.22 -10.40
C PHE A 89 3.79 -7.94 -9.65
N GLY A 90 4.43 -6.79 -9.94
CA GLY A 90 4.16 -5.51 -9.29
C GLY A 90 5.43 -4.84 -8.77
N GLY A 91 5.36 -4.29 -7.56
CA GLY A 91 6.52 -3.75 -6.85
C GLY A 91 6.83 -4.56 -5.61
N VAL A 92 8.10 -4.59 -5.20
CA VAL A 92 8.49 -5.12 -3.90
C VAL A 92 9.42 -4.14 -3.20
N SER A 93 9.04 -3.78 -1.98
CA SER A 93 9.83 -2.94 -1.08
C SER A 93 10.77 -3.82 -0.26
N GLN A 94 12.08 -3.53 -0.29
CA GLN A 94 13.09 -4.22 0.52
C GLN A 94 13.22 -3.55 1.88
N ILE A 95 12.62 -4.19 2.88
CA ILE A 95 12.54 -3.71 4.26
C ILE A 95 13.28 -4.73 5.12
N GLU A 96 14.32 -4.28 5.82
CA GLU A 96 15.28 -5.18 6.47
C GLU A 96 14.76 -5.79 7.77
N GLU A 97 13.77 -5.15 8.40
CA GLU A 97 13.21 -5.54 9.70
C GLU A 97 11.69 -5.72 9.65
N GLU A 98 11.16 -6.66 10.44
CA GLU A 98 9.71 -6.79 10.64
C GLU A 98 9.16 -5.73 11.61
N PRO A 99 7.88 -5.33 11.48
CA PRO A 99 7.25 -4.40 12.42
C PRO A 99 7.32 -4.89 13.87
N ARG A 100 7.62 -3.98 14.80
CA ARG A 100 7.85 -4.31 16.23
C ARG A 100 6.55 -4.47 17.02
N THR A 101 5.49 -3.77 16.60
CA THR A 101 4.18 -3.83 17.24
C THR A 101 3.07 -4.09 16.22
N ALA A 102 1.95 -4.62 16.70
CA ALA A 102 0.74 -4.79 15.90
C ALA A 102 0.25 -3.46 15.30
N ALA A 103 0.42 -2.33 16.01
CA ALA A 103 0.02 -1.02 15.50
C ALA A 103 0.88 -0.58 14.30
N ASP A 104 2.20 -0.82 14.37
CA ASP A 104 3.12 -0.49 13.28
C ASP A 104 2.81 -1.34 12.05
N GLU A 105 2.57 -2.64 12.25
CA GLU A 105 2.17 -3.53 11.16
C GLU A 105 0.85 -3.10 10.53
N PHE A 106 -0.16 -2.74 11.33
CA PHE A 106 -1.45 -2.28 10.82
C PHE A 106 -1.31 -1.01 9.98
N ARG A 107 -0.63 0.01 10.52
CA ARG A 107 -0.42 1.31 9.82
C ARG A 107 0.36 1.11 8.53
N MET A 108 1.40 0.28 8.58
CA MET A 108 2.20 -0.03 7.42
C MET A 108 1.39 -0.80 6.39
N ALA A 109 0.60 -1.80 6.77
CA ALA A 109 -0.18 -2.59 5.81
C ALA A 109 -1.35 -1.81 5.19
N ILE A 110 -2.01 -0.92 5.95
CA ILE A 110 -3.20 -0.21 5.45
C ILE A 110 -2.87 0.96 4.50
N VAL A 111 -1.68 1.56 4.62
CA VAL A 111 -1.36 2.81 3.91
C VAL A 111 -1.25 2.63 2.39
N GLY A 112 -0.76 1.50 1.92
CA GLY A 112 -0.68 1.20 0.48
C GLY A 112 -2.07 1.10 -0.14
N PRO A 113 -2.95 0.19 0.35
CA PRO A 113 -4.31 0.09 -0.14
C PRO A 113 -5.08 1.41 -0.04
N ALA A 114 -4.93 2.15 1.06
CA ALA A 114 -5.53 3.47 1.20
C ALA A 114 -5.04 4.46 0.12
N THR A 115 -3.74 4.45 -0.20
CA THR A 115 -3.16 5.27 -1.28
C THR A 115 -3.77 4.90 -2.64
N SER A 116 -3.90 3.61 -2.94
CA SER A 116 -4.55 3.15 -4.18
C SER A 116 -6.02 3.57 -4.23
N LEU A 117 -6.76 3.44 -3.14
CA LEU A 117 -8.17 3.86 -3.10
C LEU A 117 -8.33 5.38 -3.31
N VAL A 118 -7.46 6.19 -2.70
CA VAL A 118 -7.45 7.64 -2.88
C VAL A 118 -7.12 8.01 -4.32
N LEU A 119 -6.09 7.41 -4.92
CA LEU A 119 -5.75 7.62 -6.33
C LEU A 119 -6.92 7.21 -7.25
N GLY A 120 -7.55 6.07 -6.96
CA GLY A 120 -8.73 5.61 -7.68
C GLY A 120 -9.88 6.63 -7.63
N GLY A 121 -10.17 7.16 -6.44
CA GLY A 121 -11.16 8.23 -6.26
C GLY A 121 -10.81 9.51 -7.01
N ILE A 122 -9.54 9.94 -6.98
CA ILE A 122 -9.07 11.11 -7.72
C ILE A 122 -9.26 10.91 -9.23
N PHE A 123 -8.82 9.79 -9.78
CA PHE A 123 -8.95 9.50 -11.21
C PHE A 123 -10.42 9.38 -11.64
N LEU A 124 -11.29 8.79 -10.82
CA LEU A 124 -12.73 8.81 -11.09
C LEU A 124 -13.33 10.22 -11.01
N GLY A 125 -12.89 11.05 -10.07
CA GLY A 125 -13.29 12.46 -10.00
C GLY A 125 -12.89 13.22 -11.27
N VAL A 126 -11.68 13.00 -11.78
CA VAL A 126 -11.21 13.54 -13.06
C VAL A 126 -12.05 13.02 -14.22
N TYR A 127 -12.37 11.71 -14.25
CA TYR A 127 -13.26 11.14 -15.26
C TYR A 127 -14.64 11.81 -15.26
N LEU A 128 -15.27 11.98 -14.09
CA LEU A 128 -16.57 12.64 -13.98
C LEU A 128 -16.53 14.09 -14.47
N ALA A 129 -15.44 14.82 -14.18
CA ALA A 129 -15.25 16.17 -14.68
C ALA A 129 -15.05 16.24 -16.21
N LEU A 130 -14.53 15.17 -16.81
CA LEU A 130 -14.27 15.08 -18.26
C LEU A 130 -15.42 14.44 -19.06
N LEU A 131 -16.45 13.91 -18.40
CA LEU A 131 -17.62 13.31 -19.06
C LEU A 131 -18.23 14.18 -20.19
N PRO A 132 -18.39 15.51 -20.01
CA PRO A 132 -18.98 16.36 -21.06
C PRO A 132 -18.15 16.43 -22.35
N ALA A 133 -16.83 16.21 -22.26
CA ALA A 133 -15.91 16.28 -23.38
C ALA A 133 -15.70 14.92 -24.08
N SER A 134 -16.11 13.81 -23.44
CA SER A 134 -16.08 12.43 -23.96
C SER A 134 -14.83 12.06 -24.78
N GLY A 135 -13.65 12.46 -24.28
CA GLY A 135 -12.38 12.35 -25.00
C GLY A 135 -11.42 11.28 -24.47
N PRO A 136 -10.27 11.08 -25.15
CA PRO A 136 -9.27 10.08 -24.76
C PRO A 136 -8.75 10.23 -23.32
N ALA A 137 -8.68 11.46 -22.79
CA ALA A 137 -8.30 11.71 -21.40
C ALA A 137 -9.30 11.14 -20.38
N ALA A 138 -10.61 11.18 -20.70
CA ALA A 138 -11.64 10.56 -19.87
C ALA A 138 -11.47 9.03 -19.83
N ALA A 139 -11.09 8.42 -20.96
CA ALA A 139 -10.84 6.98 -21.04
C ALA A 139 -9.67 6.54 -20.12
N VAL A 140 -8.57 7.28 -20.14
CA VAL A 140 -7.42 7.03 -19.26
C VAL A 140 -7.82 7.21 -17.79
N ALA A 141 -8.52 8.29 -17.46
CA ALA A 141 -8.97 8.57 -16.09
C ALA A 141 -9.94 7.51 -15.57
N GLN A 142 -10.88 7.04 -16.39
CA GLN A 142 -11.81 5.97 -16.04
C GLN A 142 -11.05 4.66 -15.74
N TYR A 143 -10.15 4.25 -16.64
CA TYR A 143 -9.36 3.04 -16.47
C TYR A 143 -8.51 3.10 -15.19
N LEU A 144 -7.77 4.20 -15.00
CA LEU A 144 -6.92 4.40 -13.82
C LEU A 144 -7.73 4.45 -12.53
N GLY A 145 -8.92 5.05 -12.57
CA GLY A 145 -9.84 5.08 -11.43
C GLY A 145 -10.25 3.67 -11.01
N ILE A 146 -10.80 2.91 -11.96
CA ILE A 146 -11.27 1.53 -11.72
C ILE A 146 -10.12 0.63 -11.26
N ILE A 147 -8.98 0.66 -11.95
CA ILE A 147 -7.88 -0.26 -11.66
C ILE A 147 -7.20 0.06 -10.31
N ASN A 148 -7.11 1.33 -9.90
CA ASN A 148 -6.57 1.70 -8.59
C ASN A 148 -7.54 1.32 -7.46
N LEU A 149 -8.85 1.49 -7.66
CA LEU A 149 -9.85 0.99 -6.72
C LEU A 149 -9.78 -0.53 -6.59
N ALA A 150 -9.67 -1.24 -7.72
CA ALA A 150 -9.49 -2.68 -7.73
C ALA A 150 -8.20 -3.06 -7.00
N LEU A 151 -7.05 -2.43 -7.31
CA LEU A 151 -5.76 -2.69 -6.66
C LEU A 151 -5.86 -2.52 -5.14
N GLY A 152 -6.45 -1.41 -4.67
CA GLY A 152 -6.65 -1.17 -3.24
C GLY A 152 -7.58 -2.20 -2.59
N ALA A 153 -8.72 -2.50 -3.22
CA ALA A 153 -9.68 -3.46 -2.69
C ALA A 153 -9.14 -4.90 -2.67
N PHE A 154 -8.46 -5.34 -3.75
CA PHE A 154 -7.83 -6.65 -3.82
C PHE A 154 -6.72 -6.77 -2.78
N ASN A 155 -5.88 -5.75 -2.59
CA ASN A 155 -4.84 -5.79 -1.56
C ASN A 155 -5.42 -5.77 -0.13
N LEU A 156 -6.69 -5.42 0.08
CA LEU A 156 -7.35 -5.54 1.39
C LEU A 156 -7.96 -6.92 1.66
N LEU A 157 -7.97 -7.83 0.69
CA LEU A 157 -8.49 -9.17 0.93
C LEU A 157 -7.67 -9.91 2.00
N PRO A 158 -8.32 -10.66 2.90
CA PRO A 158 -7.62 -11.39 3.94
C PRO A 158 -6.86 -12.57 3.35
N GLY A 159 -5.53 -12.52 3.42
CA GLY A 159 -4.65 -13.62 3.02
C GLY A 159 -3.28 -13.15 2.56
N PHE A 160 -2.24 -13.94 2.87
CA PHE A 160 -0.92 -13.70 2.29
C PHE A 160 -0.91 -14.07 0.81
N PRO A 161 -0.16 -13.34 -0.04
CA PRO A 161 0.80 -12.28 0.27
C PRO A 161 0.22 -10.84 0.29
N LEU A 162 -1.10 -10.67 0.32
CA LEU A 162 -1.76 -9.36 0.23
C LEU A 162 -1.65 -8.57 1.55
N ASP A 163 -1.74 -7.25 1.48
CA ASP A 163 -1.69 -6.37 2.65
C ASP A 163 -2.80 -6.67 3.66
N GLY A 164 -3.98 -7.07 3.20
CA GLY A 164 -5.13 -7.43 4.02
C GLY A 164 -4.84 -8.61 4.93
N GLY A 165 -3.95 -9.53 4.53
CA GLY A 165 -3.44 -10.57 5.41
C GLY A 165 -2.63 -10.00 6.60
N ARG A 166 -1.79 -8.99 6.34
CA ARG A 166 -1.00 -8.28 7.37
C ARG A 166 -1.87 -7.41 8.26
N VAL A 167 -2.88 -6.74 7.69
CA VAL A 167 -3.91 -6.00 8.44
C VAL A 167 -4.65 -6.95 9.39
N LEU A 168 -5.11 -8.10 8.89
CA LEU A 168 -5.79 -9.10 9.71
C LEU A 168 -4.86 -9.65 10.81
N ARG A 169 -3.62 -9.99 10.48
CA ARG A 169 -2.61 -10.46 11.44
C ARG A 169 -2.39 -9.44 12.56
N ALA A 170 -2.24 -8.16 12.21
CA ALA A 170 -2.08 -7.09 13.17
C ALA A 170 -3.30 -6.95 14.10
N ILE A 171 -4.52 -7.07 13.59
CA ILE A 171 -5.74 -7.05 14.40
C ILE A 171 -5.80 -8.24 15.36
N LEU A 172 -5.46 -9.45 14.88
CA LEU A 172 -5.51 -10.67 15.69
C LEU A 172 -4.41 -10.73 16.75
N TRP A 173 -3.24 -10.15 16.48
CA TRP A 173 -2.11 -10.11 17.40
C TRP A 173 -2.16 -8.91 18.37
N ALA A 174 -3.04 -7.93 18.13
CA ALA A 174 -3.21 -6.83 19.06
C ALA A 174 -3.60 -7.38 20.45
N PRO A 175 -2.79 -7.15 21.50
CA PRO A 175 -3.15 -7.61 22.83
C PRO A 175 -4.50 -6.99 23.21
N PRO A 176 -5.40 -7.74 23.89
CA PRO A 176 -6.61 -7.15 24.45
C PRO A 176 -6.22 -5.89 25.22
N ALA A 177 -6.93 -4.79 25.01
CA ALA A 177 -6.68 -3.54 25.71
C ALA A 177 -6.79 -3.79 27.22
N THR A 178 -5.67 -4.14 27.84
CA THR A 178 -5.59 -4.33 29.27
C THR A 178 -5.55 -2.93 29.85
N CYS A 179 -6.66 -2.53 30.45
CA CYS A 179 -6.73 -1.34 31.27
C CYS A 179 -5.66 -1.48 32.37
N GLY A 180 -4.49 -0.85 32.19
CA GLY A 180 -3.39 -0.91 33.15
C GLY A 180 -1.97 -1.13 32.63
N ALA A 181 -1.71 -1.12 31.32
CA ALA A 181 -0.33 -1.13 30.82
C ALA A 181 0.37 0.21 31.12
N ARG A 182 0.97 0.34 32.31
CA ARG A 182 1.98 1.37 32.58
C ARG A 182 3.13 1.16 31.58
N PRO A 183 3.66 2.21 30.93
CA PRO A 183 4.85 2.07 30.11
C PRO A 183 5.97 1.50 30.97
N ALA A 184 6.63 0.44 30.48
CA ALA A 184 7.80 -0.13 31.11
C ALA A 184 8.91 0.94 31.15
N SER A 185 9.10 1.57 32.30
CA SER A 185 10.28 2.39 32.57
C SER A 185 11.53 1.49 32.58
N PRO A 186 12.61 1.84 31.87
CA PRO A 186 13.85 1.08 31.91
C PRO A 186 14.43 1.07 33.34
N LEU A 187 14.83 -0.12 33.78
CA LEU A 187 15.48 -0.39 35.07
C LEU A 187 16.78 0.40 35.23
N TRP A 188 16.89 1.18 36.31
CA TRP A 188 18.17 1.35 37.00
C TRP A 188 17.98 1.03 38.49
N SER A 189 18.91 0.24 38.99
CA SER A 189 18.98 -0.29 40.34
C SER A 189 19.29 0.79 41.37
N ALA A 190 18.46 0.92 42.40
CA ALA A 190 18.90 1.39 43.70
C ALA A 190 18.20 0.58 44.81
N ARG A 191 19.01 -0.20 45.50
CA ARG A 191 18.71 -1.09 46.62
C ARG A 191 18.35 -0.25 47.86
N ALA A 192 17.15 -0.46 48.42
CA ALA A 192 16.86 -0.19 49.83
C ALA A 192 15.67 -1.04 50.29
N SER A 193 15.87 -1.79 51.39
CA SER A 193 14.90 -2.69 52.03
C SER A 193 14.04 -1.93 53.08
N PRO A 194 13.07 -2.57 53.78
CA PRO A 194 11.66 -2.24 53.65
C PRO A 194 11.04 -1.54 54.89
N SER A 195 9.95 -0.80 54.67
CA SER A 195 9.00 -0.46 55.75
C SER A 195 7.56 -0.37 55.22
N SER A 196 6.77 -1.38 55.61
CA SER A 196 5.34 -1.36 55.98
C SER A 196 4.31 -0.47 55.24
N SER A 197 3.32 -1.18 54.67
CA SER A 197 1.86 -1.04 54.87
C SER A 197 0.98 -0.18 53.94
N SER A 198 -0.13 -0.82 53.51
CA SER A 198 -1.38 -0.33 52.87
C SER A 198 -1.29 0.01 51.35
N SER A 199 -2.11 -0.50 50.42
CA SER A 199 -3.37 -1.29 50.41
C SER A 199 -3.52 -2.00 49.05
N PRO A 200 -4.37 -3.05 48.92
CA PRO A 200 -4.48 -3.83 47.68
C PRO A 200 -5.21 -3.07 46.58
N ALA A 201 -4.82 -3.41 45.35
CA ALA A 201 -5.47 -3.00 44.11
C ALA A 201 -6.97 -3.30 44.14
N SER A 202 -7.77 -2.31 43.73
CA SER A 202 -9.16 -2.52 43.33
C SER A 202 -9.19 -3.35 42.04
N PRO A 203 -9.87 -4.50 41.99
CA PRO A 203 -10.04 -5.24 40.75
C PRO A 203 -11.01 -4.51 39.83
N CYS A 204 -10.61 -4.30 38.58
CA CYS A 204 -11.56 -4.02 37.50
C CYS A 204 -12.46 -5.25 37.35
N SER A 205 -13.72 -5.10 37.72
CA SER A 205 -14.77 -6.09 37.48
C SER A 205 -15.02 -6.18 35.98
N SER A 206 -14.49 -7.22 35.33
CA SER A 206 -14.96 -7.66 34.02
C SER A 206 -16.25 -8.45 34.21
N ALA A 207 -17.39 -7.75 34.15
CA ALA A 207 -18.70 -8.36 34.01
C ALA A 207 -19.12 -8.27 32.54
N ALA A 208 -19.01 -9.40 31.83
CA ALA A 208 -19.84 -9.73 30.68
C ALA A 208 -19.65 -11.22 30.36
N THR A 209 -20.31 -12.06 31.17
CA THR A 209 -20.77 -13.38 30.74
C THR A 209 -22.05 -13.15 29.96
N PHE A 210 -22.10 -13.59 28.69
CA PHE A 210 -23.19 -14.31 28.00
C PHE A 210 -22.87 -14.36 26.50
#